data_AF-A0A7W5LW26-F1
#
_entry.id   AF-A0A7W5LW26-F1
#
_cell.length_a   1.000
_cell.length_b   1.000
_cell.length_c   1.000
_cell.angle_alpha   90.00
_cell.angle_beta   90.00
_cell.angle_gamma   90.00
#
_symmetry.space_group_name_H-M   'P 1'
#
loop_
_entity.id
_entity.type
_entity.pdbx_description
1 polymer ?
#
loop_
_entity_poly.entity_id
_entity_poly.type
_entity_poly.pdbx_seq_one_letter_code
_entity_poly.pdbx_strand_id
1 'polypeptide(L)'
;MKHPTLEETDAAIARVRERLAARNAILARWFTDTLAVMEAKIASRLDDPRDLAQARTAAFLFVRRALHQWATRPVHEVAPGDSLPKEVRRLK
;
A
#
# COMPACT_ATOMS: atom_id res chain seq x y z
N MET A 1 -9.60 18.49 13.82
CA MET A 1 -8.24 17.91 13.80
C MET A 1 -7.41 18.73 12.82
N LYS A 2 -6.19 19.14 13.16
CA LYS A 2 -5.32 19.86 12.21
C LYS A 2 -4.86 18.88 11.14
N HIS A 3 -5.10 19.19 9.87
CA HIS A 3 -4.52 18.42 8.77
C HIS A 3 -3.01 18.67 8.76
N PRO A 4 -2.17 17.63 8.60
CA PRO A 4 -0.73 17.80 8.48
C PRO A 4 -0.42 18.73 7.31
N THR A 5 0.60 19.56 7.45
CA THR A 5 1.03 20.44 6.37
C THR A 5 1.64 19.61 5.23
N LEU A 6 1.77 20.21 4.04
CA LEU A 6 2.42 19.57 2.91
C LEU A 6 3.86 19.16 3.26
N GLU A 7 4.60 20.05 3.93
CA GLU A 7 5.98 19.80 4.36
C GLU A 7 6.08 18.63 5.35
N GLU A 8 5.17 18.55 6.32
CA GLU A 8 5.11 17.43 7.26
C GLU A 8 4.81 16.11 6.56
N THR A 9 3.94 16.14 5.55
CA THR A 9 3.58 14.98 4.74
C THR A 9 4.75 14.53 3.87
N ASP A 10 5.45 15.46 3.21
CA ASP A 10 6.63 15.17 2.39
C ASP A 10 7.77 14.61 3.25
N ALA A 11 8.00 15.16 4.44
CA ALA A 11 8.97 14.63 5.40
C ALA A 11 8.60 13.20 5.86
N ALA A 12 7.31 12.92 6.08
CA ALA A 12 6.85 11.58 6.44
C ALA A 12 7.02 10.58 5.28
N ILE A 13 6.73 10.99 4.05
CA ILE A 13 6.95 10.20 2.83
C ILE A 13 8.44 9.86 2.70
N ALA A 14 9.32 10.84 2.86
CA ALA A 14 10.78 10.64 2.77
C ALA A 14 11.27 9.60 3.80
N ARG A 15 10.85 9.72 5.06
CA ARG A 15 11.20 8.77 6.14
C ARG A 15 10.67 7.36 5.88
N VAL A 16 9.50 7.21 5.26
CA VAL A 16 8.98 5.88 4.89
C VAL A 16 9.81 5.30 3.74
N ARG A 17 10.06 6.09 2.69
CA ARG A 17 10.86 5.67 1.55
C ARG A 17 12.26 5.22 1.96
N GLU A 18 12.93 5.97 2.82
CA GLU A 18 14.28 5.64 3.31
C GLU A 18 14.28 4.31 4.09
N ARG A 19 13.32 4.12 5.00
CA ARG A 19 13.17 2.86 5.74
C ARG A 19 12.88 1.66 4.83
N LEU A 20 12.09 1.87 3.77
CA LEU A 20 11.85 0.83 2.77
C LEU A 20 13.11 0.55 1.96
N ALA A 21 13.84 1.58 1.53
CA ALA A 21 15.05 1.45 0.71
C ALA A 21 16.16 0.70 1.45
N ALA A 22 16.31 0.95 2.76
CA ALA A 22 17.24 0.23 3.62
C ALA A 22 16.92 -1.27 3.75
N ARG A 23 15.67 -1.68 3.52
CA ARG A 23 15.23 -3.09 3.60
C ARG A 23 15.16 -3.75 2.23
N ASN A 24 14.64 -3.05 1.23
CA ASN A 24 14.41 -3.53 -0.12
C ASN A 24 14.19 -2.34 -1.08
N ALA A 25 15.15 -2.13 -1.99
CA ALA A 25 15.10 -1.04 -2.97
C ALA A 25 13.91 -1.15 -3.95
N ILE A 26 13.47 -2.37 -4.30
CA ILE A 26 12.30 -2.60 -5.16
C ILE A 26 11.03 -2.14 -4.44
N LEU A 27 10.91 -2.45 -3.14
CA LEU A 27 9.75 -2.04 -2.35
C LEU A 27 9.70 -0.50 -2.20
N ALA A 28 10.85 0.15 -2.04
CA ALA A 28 10.93 1.60 -2.02
C ALA A 28 10.52 2.23 -3.35
N ARG A 29 10.96 1.63 -4.48
CA ARG A 29 10.58 2.07 -5.83
C ARG A 29 9.08 1.91 -6.05
N TRP A 30 8.53 0.73 -5.73
CA TRP A 30 7.09 0.46 -5.80
C TRP A 30 6.29 1.46 -4.97
N PHE A 31 6.75 1.81 -3.77
CA PHE A 31 6.11 2.81 -2.92
C PHE A 31 6.05 4.18 -3.60
N THR A 32 7.16 4.65 -4.15
CA THR A 32 7.21 5.95 -4.85
C THR A 32 6.33 5.95 -6.10
N ASP A 33 6.40 4.91 -6.93
CA ASP A 33 5.62 4.83 -8.16
C ASP A 33 4.12 4.77 -7.85
N THR A 34 3.72 3.96 -6.85
CA THR A 34 2.31 3.84 -6.43
C THR A 34 1.80 5.13 -5.82
N LEU A 35 2.60 5.82 -5.01
CA LEU A 35 2.25 7.12 -4.43
C LEU A 35 1.98 8.14 -5.53
N ALA A 36 2.87 8.24 -6.53
CA ALA A 36 2.71 9.17 -7.65
C ALA A 36 1.45 8.89 -8.47
N VAL A 37 1.16 7.61 -8.76
CA VAL A 37 -0.06 7.21 -9.48
C VAL A 37 -1.31 7.58 -8.68
N MET A 38 -1.31 7.33 -7.37
CA MET A 38 -2.46 7.64 -6.52
C MET A 38 -2.65 9.15 -6.35
N GLU A 39 -1.56 9.90 -6.19
CA GLU A 39 -1.61 11.35 -6.14
C GLU A 39 -2.19 11.93 -7.43
N ALA A 40 -1.68 11.52 -8.60
CA ALA A 40 -2.20 11.96 -9.90
C ALA A 40 -3.68 11.60 -10.07
N LYS A 41 -4.08 10.38 -9.68
CA LYS A 41 -5.48 9.95 -9.75
C LYS A 41 -6.40 10.78 -8.86
N ILE A 42 -5.94 11.16 -7.67
CA ILE A 42 -6.72 11.99 -6.76
C ILE A 42 -6.73 13.44 -7.24
N ALA A 43 -5.58 13.99 -7.62
CA ALA A 43 -5.45 15.35 -8.16
C ALA A 43 -6.28 15.57 -9.44
N SER A 44 -6.41 14.56 -10.31
CA SER A 44 -7.25 14.63 -11.51
C SER A 44 -8.75 14.85 -11.24
N ARG A 45 -9.18 14.69 -9.98
CA ARG A 45 -10.57 14.86 -9.54
C ARG A 45 -10.78 16.13 -8.71
N LEU A 46 -9.74 16.95 -8.59
CA LEU A 46 -9.76 18.17 -7.78
C LEU A 46 -9.78 19.40 -8.70
N ASP A 47 -10.60 20.38 -8.32
CA ASP A 47 -10.82 21.59 -9.12
C ASP A 47 -9.88 22.75 -8.70
N ASP A 48 -9.38 22.79 -7.46
CA ASP A 48 -8.45 23.83 -6.98
C ASP A 48 -7.00 23.29 -6.89
N PRO A 49 -5.98 23.99 -7.41
CA PRO A 49 -4.56 23.64 -7.21
C PRO A 49 -4.10 23.59 -5.74
N ARG A 50 -4.85 24.19 -4.78
CA ARG A 50 -4.61 24.04 -3.34
C ARG A 50 -5.00 22.66 -2.80
N ASP A 51 -5.81 21.91 -3.55
CA ASP A 51 -6.19 20.55 -3.20
C ASP A 51 -5.07 19.54 -3.47
N LEU A 52 -3.98 19.95 -4.14
CA LEU A 52 -2.84 19.08 -4.43
C LEU A 52 -2.16 18.59 -3.14
N ALA A 53 -2.13 19.42 -2.09
CA ALA A 53 -1.66 19.02 -0.77
C ALA A 53 -2.58 17.95 -0.12
N GLN A 54 -3.88 18.08 -0.34
CA GLN A 54 -4.87 17.10 0.10
C GLN A 54 -4.75 15.80 -0.70
N ALA A 55 -4.50 15.89 -2.01
CA ALA A 55 -4.26 14.73 -2.88
C ALA A 55 -3.05 13.93 -2.40
N ARG A 56 -1.93 14.60 -2.13
CA ARG A 56 -0.71 13.95 -1.64
C ARG A 56 -0.91 13.32 -0.27
N THR A 57 -1.59 14.01 0.64
CA THR A 57 -1.90 13.47 1.98
C THR A 57 -2.79 12.23 1.89
N ALA A 58 -3.84 12.28 1.06
CA ALA A 58 -4.75 11.16 0.86
C ALA A 58 -4.05 9.95 0.20
N ALA A 59 -3.24 10.20 -0.82
CA ALA A 59 -2.42 9.18 -1.48
C ALA A 59 -1.46 8.52 -0.48
N PHE A 60 -0.76 9.32 0.33
CA PHE A 60 0.16 8.80 1.33
C PHE A 60 -0.54 7.93 2.38
N LEU A 61 -1.69 8.37 2.91
CA LEU A 61 -2.45 7.59 3.88
C LEU A 61 -2.96 6.27 3.29
N PHE A 62 -3.40 6.28 2.03
CA PHE A 62 -3.83 5.08 1.32
C PHE A 62 -2.68 4.08 1.17
N VAL A 63 -1.55 4.51 0.62
CA VAL A 63 -0.39 3.64 0.41
C VAL A 63 0.19 3.15 1.74
N ARG A 64 0.22 4.00 2.78
CA ARG A 64 0.66 3.61 4.12
C ARG A 64 -0.25 2.52 4.72
N ARG A 65 -1.56 2.60 4.50
CA ARG A 65 -2.51 1.57 4.95
C ARG A 65 -2.32 0.26 4.20
N ALA A 66 -2.07 0.31 2.89
CA ALA A 66 -1.76 -0.88 2.09
C ALA A 66 -0.49 -1.59 2.58
N LEU A 67 0.58 -0.82 2.87
CA LEU A 67 1.80 -1.35 3.46
C LEU A 67 1.54 -2.00 4.83
N HIS A 68 0.73 -1.36 5.67
CA HIS A 68 0.37 -1.92 6.96
C HIS A 68 -0.41 -3.23 6.81
N GLN A 69 -1.38 -3.29 5.90
CA GLN A 69 -2.14 -4.51 5.61
C GLN A 69 -1.26 -5.64 5.08
N TRP A 70 -0.22 -5.36 4.29
CA TRP A 70 0.74 -6.37 3.87
C TRP A 70 1.61 -6.86 5.01
N ALA A 71 2.01 -5.97 5.92
CA ALA A 71 2.80 -6.33 7.09
C ALA A 71 2.00 -7.10 8.15
N THR A 72 0.69 -6.83 8.28
CA THR A 72 -0.19 -7.45 9.27
C THR A 72 -1.09 -8.53 8.71
N ARG A 73 -1.03 -8.81 7.40
CA ARG A 73 -1.74 -9.94 6.82
C ARG A 73 -1.27 -11.19 7.56
N PRO A 74 -2.17 -11.91 8.27
CA PRO A 74 -1.80 -13.24 8.71
C PRO A 74 -1.39 -14.01 7.46
N VAL A 75 -0.29 -14.75 7.56
CA VAL A 75 -0.01 -15.82 6.60
C VAL A 75 -1.22 -16.75 6.74
N HIS A 76 -2.27 -16.53 5.97
CA HIS A 76 -3.27 -17.57 5.78
C HIS A 76 -2.49 -18.69 5.09
N GLU A 77 -2.03 -19.60 5.95
CA GLU A 77 -2.20 -21.03 5.80
C GLU A 77 -2.55 -21.36 4.35
N VAL A 78 -1.52 -21.75 3.60
CA VAL A 78 -1.72 -22.84 2.65
C VAL A 78 -2.31 -23.97 3.51
N ALA A 79 -3.63 -24.04 3.59
CA ALA A 79 -4.29 -25.17 4.22
C ALA A 79 -3.76 -26.42 3.49
N PRO A 80 -3.14 -27.40 4.18
CA PRO A 80 -2.85 -28.68 3.58
C PRO A 80 -4.20 -29.42 3.45
N GLY A 81 -5.00 -28.97 2.49
CA GLY A 81 -6.39 -29.38 2.30
C GLY A 81 -6.72 -29.76 0.85
N ASP A 82 -5.77 -29.62 -0.08
CA ASP A 82 -5.86 -30.22 -1.42
C ASP A 82 -5.45 -31.71 -1.42
N SER A 83 -5.67 -32.40 -0.30
CA SER A 83 -5.91 -33.83 -0.36
C SER A 83 -7.26 -34.04 -1.04
N LEU A 84 -7.16 -34.32 -2.35
CA LEU A 84 -8.13 -35.00 -3.21
C LEU A 84 -9.26 -35.70 -2.43
N PRO A 85 -10.54 -35.54 -2.81
CA PRO A 85 -11.62 -36.28 -2.18
C PRO A 85 -11.33 -37.78 -2.29
N LYS A 86 -11.13 -38.43 -1.13
CA LYS A 86 -11.08 -39.88 -0.96
C LYS A 86 -12.48 -40.46 -1.19
N GLU A 87 -13.00 -40.34 -2.40
CA GLU A 87 -14.30 -40.94 -2.75
C GLU A 87 -14.32 -41.57 -4.15
N VAL A 88 -13.13 -41.97 -4.65
CA VAL A 88 -13.03 -42.87 -5.81
C VAL A 88 -11.98 -43.96 -5.53
N ARG A 89 -12.19 -44.74 -4.47
CA ARG A 89 -11.49 -46.02 -4.28
C ARG A 89 -12.40 -47.08 -3.66
N ARG A 90 -13.62 -47.19 -4.17
CA ARG A 90 -14.43 -48.41 -4.10
C ARG A 90 -14.86 -48.79 -5.51
N LEU A 91 -13.98 -49.50 -6.19
CA LEU A 91 -14.32 -50.35 -7.34
C LEU A 91 -13.16 -51.33 -7.52
N LYS A 92 -13.22 -52.40 -6.73
CA LYS A 92 -12.91 -53.78 -7.13
C LYS A 92 -13.41 -54.72 -6.05
#